data_AF-A0A4Q3VX97-F1
#
_entry.id   AF-A0A4Q3VX97-F1
#
_cell.length_a   1.000
_cell.length_b   1.000
_cell.length_c   1.000
_cell.angle_alpha   90.00
_cell.angle_beta   90.00
_cell.angle_gamma   90.00
#
_symmetry.space_group_name_H-M   'P 1'
#
loop_
_entity.id
_entity.type
_entity.pdbx_description
1 polymer ?
#
loop_
_entity_poly.entity_id
_entity_poly.type
_entity_poly.pdbx_seq_one_letter_code
_entity_poly.pdbx_strand_id
1 'polypeptide(L)' 'QKLQDDLASKFATRVKLKVSQNGKGAIEIPFMSDDDLNRILELLDW' A
#
# COMPACT_ATOMS: atom_id res chain seq x y z
N GLN A 1 5.63 11.92 -5.33
CA GLN A 1 4.87 11.05 -6.26
C GLN A 1 5.51 9.66 -6.39
N LYS A 2 6.83 9.52 -6.59
CA LYS A 2 7.52 8.21 -6.69
C LYS A 2 7.10 7.13 -5.68
N LEU A 3 7.08 7.41 -4.37
CA LEU A 3 6.74 6.40 -3.36
C LEU A 3 5.35 5.78 -3.55
N GLN A 4 4.35 6.57 -3.93
CA GLN A 4 3.00 6.06 -4.14
C GLN A 4 2.94 5.17 -5.39
N ASP A 5 3.64 5.55 -6.46
CA ASP A 5 3.74 4.79 -7.70
C ASP A 5 4.53 3.49 -7.50
N ASP A 6 5.59 3.54 -6.68
CA ASP A 6 6.40 2.37 -6.32
C ASP A 6 5.58 1.36 -5.51
N LEU A 7 4.84 1.84 -4.50
CA LEU A 7 3.95 1.00 -3.70
C LEU A 7 2.79 0.45 -4.55
N ALA A 8 2.19 1.28 -5.42
CA ALA A 8 1.13 0.83 -6.30
C ALA A 8 1.59 -0.25 -7.29
N SER A 9 2.81 -0.11 -7.80
CA SER A 9 3.44 -1.12 -8.67
C SER A 9 3.76 -2.40 -7.90
N LYS A 10 4.27 -2.29 -6.66
CA LYS A 10 4.57 -3.43 -5.79
C LYS A 10 3.34 -4.25 -5.44
N PHE A 11 2.25 -3.60 -5.05
CA PHE A 11 1.01 -4.29 -4.64
C PHE A 11 0.06 -4.59 -5.80
N ALA A 12 0.39 -4.15 -7.02
CA ALA A 12 -0.47 -4.19 -8.21
C ALA A 12 -1.86 -3.58 -7.97
N THR A 13 -1.98 -2.62 -7.04
CA THR A 13 -3.22 -1.96 -6.65
C THR A 13 -2.98 -0.49 -6.31
N ARG A 14 -4.02 0.35 -6.34
CA ARG A 14 -3.88 1.78 -6.04
C ARG A 14 -3.70 2.00 -4.55
N VAL A 15 -2.58 2.58 -4.15
CA VAL A 15 -2.31 2.91 -2.75
C VAL A 15 -2.68 4.36 -2.45
N LYS A 16 -3.29 4.63 -1.30
CA LYS A 16 -3.48 6.00 -0.79
C LYS A 16 -2.49 6.28 0.33
N LEU A 17 -1.68 7.32 0.15
CA LEU A 17 -0.75 7.79 1.18
C LEU A 17 -1.31 9.05 1.82
N LYS A 18 -1.47 9.04 3.14
CA LYS A 18 -1.82 10.22 3.94
C LYS A 18 -0.64 10.57 4.84
N VAL A 19 0.02 11.70 4.58
CA VAL A 19 1.08 12.22 5.44
C VAL A 19 0.54 13.41 6.21
N SER A 20 0.54 13.33 7.53
CA SER A 20 0.19 14.44 8.42
C SER A 20 1.44 15.23 8.78
N GLN A 21 1.28 16.52 9.09
CA GLN A 21 2.39 17.45 9.36
C GLN A 21 3.25 17.09 10.58
N ASN A 22 2.79 16.17 11.45
CA ASN A 22 3.52 15.73 12.65
C ASN A 22 4.34 14.45 12.43
N GLY A 23 4.75 14.16 11.20
CA GLY A 23 5.52 12.95 10.87
C GLY A 23 4.70 11.64 10.94
N LYS A 24 3.40 11.72 11.23
CA LYS A 24 2.49 10.57 11.20
C LYS A 24 2.03 10.33 9.77
N GLY A 25 2.33 9.15 9.24
CA GLY A 25 1.85 8.68 7.95
C GLY A 25 0.88 7.51 8.11
N ALA A 26 -0.08 7.41 7.20
CA ALA A 26 -0.91 6.22 7.02
C ALA A 26 -0.89 5.83 5.54
N ILE A 27 -0.85 4.52 5.30
CA ILE A 27 -0.94 3.91 3.98
C ILE A 27 -2.21 3.08 3.96
N GLU A 28 -3.12 3.35 3.03
CA GLU A 28 -4.32 2.56 2.82
C GLU A 28 -4.19 1.80 1.49
N ILE A 29 -4.28 0.47 1.55
CA ILE A 29 -4.19 -0.43 0.41
C ILE A 29 -5.56 -1.11 0.26
N PRO A 30 -6.39 -0.71 -0.72
CA PRO A 30 -7.64 -1.38 -1.00
C PRO A 30 -7.37 -2.75 -1.68
N PHE A 31 -8.05 -3.77 -1.18
CA PHE A 31 -8.07 -5.12 -1.76
C PHE A 31 -9.50 -5.45 -2.22
N MET A 32 -9.64 -6.27 -3.26
CA MET A 32 -10.94 -6.64 -3.82
C MET A 32 -11.37 -8.07 -3.48
N SER A 33 -10.46 -8.89 -2.96
CA SER A 33 -10.70 -10.27 -2.56
C SER A 33 -9.73 -10.72 -1.46
N ASP A 34 -10.02 -11.85 -0.83
CA ASP A 34 -9.12 -12.48 0.15
C ASP A 34 -7.77 -12.89 -0.48
N ASP A 35 -7.76 -13.30 -1.76
CA ASP A 35 -6.52 -13.58 -2.50
C ASP A 35 -5.63 -12.35 -2.64
N ASP A 36 -6.21 -11.18 -2.95
CA ASP A 36 -5.46 -9.92 -3.01
C ASP A 36 -4.89 -9.55 -1.64
N LEU A 37 -5.67 -9.75 -0.57
CA LEU A 37 -5.20 -9.51 0.80
C LEU A 37 -4.02 -10.43 1.14
N ASN A 38 -4.12 -11.73 0.87
CA ASN A 38 -3.04 -12.69 1.13
C ASN A 38 -1.76 -12.32 0.37
N ARG A 39 -1.87 -11.96 -0.92
CA ARG A 39 -0.73 -11.50 -1.71
C ARG A 39 -0.07 -10.25 -1.10
N ILE A 40 -0.86 -9.29 -0.62
CA ILE A 40 -0.33 -8.08 0.04
C ILE A 40 0.41 -8.45 1.32
N LEU A 41 -0.11 -9.37 2.13
CA LEU A 41 0.53 -9.82 3.37
C LEU A 41 1.87 -10.51 3.09
N GLU A 42 1.94 -11.37 2.08
CA GLU A 42 3.20 -12.03 1.68
C GLU A 42 4.27 -11.03 1.24
N LEU A 43 3.88 -9.95 0.55
CA LEU A 43 4.79 -8.89 0.11
C LEU A 43 5.33 -8.03 1.27
N LEU A 44 4.64 -8.00 2.43
CA LEU A 44 5.05 -7.24 3.62
C LEU A 44 6.02 -8.01 4.53
N ASP A 45 6.08 -9.33 4.41
CA ASP A 45 6.97 -10.21 5.20
C ASP A 45 8.41 -10.28 4.62
N TRP A 46 8.73 -9.47 3.61
CA TRP A 46 10.08 -9.32 3.02
C TRP A 46 10.85 -8.17 3.69
#